data_AF-A0A1V5YWN3-F1
#
_entry.id   AF-A0A1V5YWN3-F1
#
_cell.length_a   1.000
_cell.length_b   1.000
_cell.length_c   1.000
_cell.angle_alpha   90.00
_cell.angle_beta   90.00
_cell.angle_gamma   90.00
#
_symmetry.space_group_name_H-M   'P 1'
#
loop_
_entity.id
_entity.type
_entity.pdbx_description
1 polymer ?
#
loop_
_entity_poly.entity_id
_entity_poly.type
_entity_poly.pdbx_seq_one_letter_code
_entity_poly.pdbx_strand_id
1 'polypeptide(L)'
;MKLAMENNKSPKLRTVNKSVSAFPLNEFPKDFPFLLGKELIYLLASKGKPELEGSEWESIFATCIGADWKPSNVGLDDVVMGNTAWGAKTVKATKPSTQKRVRLISGRNSPNYSFGERSDQKADSTLIGKLVLEIWNERVSAIREKFKHLRTVVLVKSNDLSEVVVFEFETVRYDYELYKWEWNKNNNLVGTNKRTGEHCFTWQPHGSQFTIIEDVPEKCLVIKIKQPKTLDKDQILKALGFDKSWVTVTQKTSKP
;
A
#
# COMPACT_ATOMS: atom_id res chain seq x y z
N MET A 1 3.23 18.72 32.09
CA MET A 1 3.81 17.50 32.70
C MET A 1 4.58 16.77 31.60
N LYS A 2 5.92 16.71 31.68
CA LYS A 2 6.78 16.03 30.70
C LYS A 2 6.57 14.51 30.86
N LEU A 3 5.95 13.86 29.89
CA LEU A 3 5.96 12.40 29.80
C LEU A 3 7.35 11.96 29.31
N ALA A 4 8.04 11.24 30.19
CA ALA A 4 9.34 10.66 29.94
C ALA A 4 9.25 9.67 28.77
N MET A 5 10.23 9.73 27.87
CA MET A 5 10.50 8.67 26.89
C MET A 5 10.73 7.36 27.65
N GLU A 6 9.83 6.39 27.47
CA GLU A 6 10.03 5.04 27.98
C GLU A 6 11.23 4.40 27.29
N ASN A 7 12.26 4.13 28.09
CA ASN A 7 13.39 3.30 27.72
C ASN A 7 12.88 1.90 27.35
N ASN A 8 12.81 1.61 26.05
CA ASN A 8 12.39 0.35 25.47
C ASN A 8 13.40 -0.77 25.79
N LYS A 9 13.41 -1.25 27.05
CA LYS A 9 14.29 -2.33 27.52
C LYS A 9 13.81 -3.67 26.96
N SER A 10 14.27 -4.02 25.77
CA SER A 10 14.06 -5.35 25.18
C SER A 10 15.04 -6.39 25.76
N PRO A 11 14.64 -7.67 25.95
CA PRO A 11 15.49 -8.72 26.49
C PRO A 11 16.83 -8.81 25.73
N LYS A 12 17.95 -8.91 26.46
CA LYS A 12 19.28 -9.14 25.87
C LYS A 12 19.51 -10.64 25.77
N LEU A 13 19.51 -11.16 24.55
CA LEU A 13 19.87 -12.55 24.27
C LEU A 13 21.36 -12.62 23.94
N ARG A 14 22.08 -13.59 24.52
CA ARG A 14 23.55 -13.69 24.43
C ARG A 14 24.10 -13.87 23.01
N THR A 15 23.28 -14.30 22.05
CA THR A 15 23.73 -14.75 20.71
C THR A 15 22.90 -14.21 19.55
N VAL A 16 22.08 -13.17 19.75
CA VAL A 16 21.18 -12.69 18.70
C VAL A 16 21.51 -11.26 18.30
N ASN A 17 22.05 -11.08 17.08
CA ASN A 17 22.06 -9.78 16.42
C ASN A 17 20.60 -9.37 16.16
N LYS A 18 20.11 -8.41 16.95
CA LYS A 18 18.78 -7.82 16.74
C LYS A 18 18.78 -7.12 15.40
N SER A 19 17.89 -7.54 14.52
CA SER A 19 17.70 -6.86 13.25
C SER A 19 17.12 -5.47 13.48
N VAL A 20 17.70 -4.48 12.81
CA VAL A 20 17.26 -3.09 12.87
C VAL A 20 16.39 -2.82 11.64
N SER A 21 15.26 -2.13 11.84
CA SER A 21 14.43 -1.67 10.73
C SER A 21 15.08 -0.47 10.05
N ALA A 22 14.70 -0.14 8.81
CA ALA A 22 15.26 1.02 8.10
C ALA A 22 15.16 2.33 8.89
N PHE A 23 14.00 2.58 9.53
CA PHE A 23 13.76 3.68 10.47
C PHE A 23 12.61 3.29 11.43
N PRO A 24 12.42 4.01 12.56
CA PRO A 24 11.31 3.73 13.48
C PRO A 24 9.95 3.94 12.82
N LEU A 25 8.93 3.20 13.28
CA LEU A 25 7.59 3.23 12.67
C LEU A 25 6.99 4.65 12.70
N ASN A 26 6.54 5.15 11.55
CA ASN A 26 6.02 6.51 11.35
C ASN A 26 7.03 7.63 11.68
N GLU A 27 8.33 7.34 11.63
CA GLU A 27 9.41 8.32 11.73
C GLU A 27 10.22 8.32 10.42
N PHE A 28 9.59 8.79 9.35
CA PHE A 28 10.22 8.88 8.04
C PHE A 28 11.50 9.74 8.08
N PRO A 29 12.47 9.49 7.18
CA PRO A 29 13.66 10.33 7.04
C PRO A 29 13.31 11.83 6.95
N LYS A 30 14.15 12.70 7.52
CA LYS A 30 13.84 14.15 7.64
C LYS A 30 13.51 14.81 6.31
N ASP A 31 14.15 14.39 5.22
CA ASP A 31 13.96 14.95 3.89
C ASP A 31 12.78 14.32 3.12
N PHE A 32 12.24 13.19 3.61
CA PHE A 32 11.15 12.46 2.97
C PHE A 32 9.94 13.35 2.61
N PRO A 33 9.43 14.24 3.50
CA PRO A 33 8.29 15.09 3.15
C PRO A 33 8.57 16.02 1.97
N PHE A 34 9.80 16.53 1.86
CA PHE A 34 10.20 17.45 0.79
C PHE A 34 10.48 16.70 -0.52
N LEU A 35 11.09 15.53 -0.43
CA LEU A 35 11.31 14.65 -1.59
C LEU A 35 9.97 14.20 -2.17
N LEU A 36 9.04 13.73 -1.33
CA LEU A 36 7.70 13.35 -1.78
C LEU A 36 6.95 14.54 -2.37
N GLY A 37 7.01 15.71 -1.73
CA GLY A 37 6.42 16.94 -2.27
C GLY A 37 6.98 17.29 -3.66
N LYS A 38 8.29 17.14 -3.87
CA LYS A 38 8.96 17.36 -5.16
C LYS A 38 8.46 16.37 -6.22
N GLU A 39 8.38 15.08 -5.91
CA GLU A 39 7.88 14.06 -6.84
C GLU A 39 6.42 14.29 -7.23
N LEU A 40 5.57 14.68 -6.28
CA LEU A 40 4.16 14.96 -6.55
C LEU A 40 3.97 16.25 -7.35
N ILE A 41 4.78 17.29 -7.10
CA ILE A 41 4.82 18.50 -7.94
C ILE A 41 5.24 18.15 -9.36
N TYR A 42 6.28 17.33 -9.52
CA TYR A 42 6.76 16.91 -10.83
C TYR A 42 5.69 16.11 -11.57
N LEU A 43 5.01 15.18 -10.90
CA LEU A 43 3.90 14.40 -11.46
C LEU A 43 2.76 15.31 -11.94
N LEU A 44 2.32 16.25 -11.09
CA LEU A 44 1.26 17.20 -11.44
C LEU A 44 1.64 18.08 -12.63
N ALA A 45 2.88 18.60 -12.63
CA ALA A 45 3.37 19.47 -13.69
C ALA A 45 3.53 18.74 -15.03
N SER A 46 4.03 17.49 -15.01
CA SER A 46 4.33 16.70 -16.21
C SER A 46 3.09 16.05 -16.83
N LYS A 47 2.19 15.48 -16.03
CA LYS A 47 0.97 14.83 -16.54
C LYS A 47 -0.15 15.83 -16.81
N GLY A 48 -0.15 16.96 -16.10
CA GLY A 48 -1.25 17.93 -16.13
C GLY A 48 -2.55 17.46 -15.48
N LYS A 49 -2.53 16.30 -14.80
CA LYS A 49 -3.68 15.72 -14.12
C LYS A 49 -3.26 14.99 -12.84
N PRO A 50 -4.10 15.00 -11.78
CA PRO A 50 -3.79 14.46 -10.45
C PRO A 50 -3.92 12.92 -10.39
N GLU A 51 -3.21 12.23 -11.28
CA GLU A 51 -3.24 10.77 -11.42
C GLU A 51 -1.94 10.15 -10.92
N LEU A 52 -2.01 9.55 -9.73
CA LEU A 52 -0.94 8.76 -9.11
C LEU A 52 -1.40 7.30 -9.00
N GLU A 53 -0.76 6.40 -9.74
CA GLU A 53 -1.05 4.97 -9.71
C GLU A 53 -0.25 4.22 -8.62
N GLY A 54 -0.53 2.93 -8.43
CA GLY A 54 0.11 2.10 -7.40
C GLY A 54 1.62 1.96 -7.63
N SER A 55 2.04 1.57 -8.82
CA SER A 55 3.45 1.40 -9.19
C SER A 55 4.24 2.70 -9.13
N GLU A 56 3.61 3.83 -9.46
CA GLU A 56 4.23 5.14 -9.29
C GLU A 56 4.42 5.48 -7.81
N TRP A 57 3.44 5.18 -6.96
CA TRP A 57 3.59 5.36 -5.52
C TRP A 57 4.71 4.50 -4.95
N GLU A 58 4.80 3.23 -5.35
CA GLU A 58 5.89 2.33 -4.95
C GLU A 58 7.26 2.91 -5.32
N SER A 59 7.42 3.33 -6.57
CA SER A 59 8.68 3.89 -7.10
C SER A 59 9.07 5.23 -6.44
N ILE A 60 8.09 6.13 -6.27
CA ILE A 60 8.29 7.41 -5.57
C ILE A 60 8.70 7.17 -4.13
N PHE A 61 7.99 6.29 -3.41
CA PHE A 61 8.30 5.99 -2.01
C PHE A 61 9.73 5.43 -1.89
N ALA A 62 10.09 4.45 -2.71
CA ALA A 62 11.43 3.86 -2.73
C ALA A 62 12.52 4.92 -2.96
N THR A 63 12.34 5.77 -3.97
CA THR A 63 13.25 6.87 -4.29
C THR A 63 13.41 7.83 -3.11
N CYS A 64 12.30 8.21 -2.46
CA CYS A 64 12.32 9.17 -1.35
C CYS A 64 13.03 8.68 -0.09
N ILE A 65 13.15 7.36 0.11
CA ILE A 65 13.84 6.77 1.27
C ILE A 65 15.19 6.13 0.92
N GLY A 66 15.59 6.15 -0.35
CA GLY A 66 16.81 5.48 -0.83
C GLY A 66 16.72 3.96 -0.78
N ALA A 67 15.54 3.40 -1.03
CA ALA A 67 15.27 1.97 -1.09
C ALA A 67 15.23 1.46 -2.54
N ASP A 68 15.31 0.14 -2.69
CA ASP A 68 15.14 -0.53 -3.97
C ASP A 68 13.65 -0.75 -4.26
N TRP A 69 13.21 -0.34 -5.45
CA TRP A 69 11.90 -0.71 -5.99
C TRP A 69 12.04 -1.88 -6.95
N LYS A 70 11.20 -2.90 -6.75
CA LYS A 70 11.06 -4.02 -7.69
C LYS A 70 9.58 -4.41 -7.77
N PRO A 71 9.05 -4.73 -8.96
CA PRO A 71 7.72 -5.32 -9.05
C PRO A 71 7.69 -6.64 -8.27
N SER A 72 6.75 -6.79 -7.34
CA SER A 72 6.60 -8.03 -6.58
C SER A 72 5.34 -8.79 -6.99
N ASN A 73 5.43 -10.12 -7.03
CA ASN A 73 4.26 -10.96 -7.32
C ASN A 73 3.21 -10.93 -6.20
N VAL A 74 3.63 -10.58 -4.97
CA VAL A 74 2.81 -10.65 -3.76
C VAL A 74 2.21 -9.28 -3.38
N GLY A 75 2.85 -8.18 -3.77
CA GLY A 75 2.44 -6.81 -3.45
C GLY A 75 2.71 -6.40 -2.00
N LEU A 76 3.71 -7.04 -1.37
CA LEU A 76 4.14 -6.85 0.03
C LEU A 76 5.64 -6.57 0.17
N ASP A 77 6.44 -6.85 -0.84
CA ASP A 77 7.88 -6.53 -0.91
C ASP A 77 8.23 -5.69 -2.14
N ASP A 78 7.31 -4.78 -2.51
CA ASP A 78 7.46 -3.88 -3.66
C ASP A 78 8.64 -2.91 -3.45
N VAL A 79 8.86 -2.52 -2.20
CA VAL A 79 9.97 -1.64 -1.78
C VAL A 79 10.79 -2.33 -0.71
N VAL A 80 12.12 -2.31 -0.83
CA VAL A 80 13.03 -3.04 0.06
C VAL A 80 14.22 -2.16 0.46
N MET A 81 14.54 -2.12 1.75
CA MET A 81 15.72 -1.44 2.29
C MET A 81 16.32 -2.25 3.43
N GLY A 82 17.51 -2.82 3.19
CA GLY A 82 18.16 -3.70 4.17
C GLY A 82 17.27 -4.89 4.54
N ASN A 83 16.88 -4.99 5.81
CA ASN A 83 16.02 -6.06 6.31
C ASN A 83 14.56 -5.61 6.53
N THR A 84 14.14 -4.55 5.86
CA THR A 84 12.77 -4.04 5.85
C THR A 84 12.18 -4.08 4.45
N ALA A 85 10.96 -4.60 4.33
CA ALA A 85 10.17 -4.59 3.11
C ALA A 85 8.83 -3.88 3.35
N TRP A 86 8.31 -3.26 2.30
CA TRP A 86 7.01 -2.59 2.32
C TRP A 86 6.12 -3.05 1.17
N GLY A 87 4.86 -3.30 1.49
CA GLY A 87 3.77 -3.15 0.54
C GLY A 87 3.32 -1.70 0.49
N ALA A 88 3.15 -1.13 -0.69
CA ALA A 88 2.71 0.25 -0.84
C ALA A 88 1.23 0.30 -1.26
N LYS A 89 0.42 1.14 -0.60
CA LYS A 89 -1.02 1.28 -0.88
C LYS A 89 -1.40 2.75 -1.03
N THR A 90 -2.35 3.03 -1.90
CA THR A 90 -2.95 4.37 -2.01
C THR A 90 -4.44 4.32 -1.72
N VAL A 91 -4.97 5.39 -1.14
CA VAL A 91 -6.40 5.56 -0.83
C VAL A 91 -6.82 6.97 -1.20
N LYS A 92 -7.94 7.13 -1.91
CA LYS A 92 -8.50 8.45 -2.17
C LYS A 92 -9.41 8.88 -1.01
N ALA A 93 -9.27 10.13 -0.59
CA ALA A 93 -10.13 10.74 0.43
C ALA A 93 -10.40 12.22 0.09
N THR A 94 -11.59 12.73 0.41
CA THR A 94 -11.92 14.15 0.16
C THR A 94 -11.08 15.10 1.03
N LYS A 95 -10.80 14.71 2.28
CA LYS A 95 -9.98 15.46 3.24
C LYS A 95 -9.02 14.50 3.96
N PRO A 96 -7.87 14.16 3.34
CA PRO A 96 -6.93 13.17 3.86
C PRO A 96 -6.55 13.34 5.34
N SER A 97 -6.27 14.57 5.78
CA SER A 97 -5.87 14.89 7.16
C SER A 97 -6.92 14.58 8.23
N THR A 98 -8.18 14.41 7.85
CA THR A 98 -9.29 14.09 8.76
C THR A 98 -9.74 12.63 8.69
N GLN A 99 -9.13 11.84 7.79
CA GLN A 99 -9.48 10.45 7.59
C GLN A 99 -9.05 9.63 8.82
N LYS A 100 -10.01 8.92 9.44
CA LYS A 100 -9.74 8.10 10.62
C LYS A 100 -9.45 6.64 10.32
N ARG A 101 -10.02 6.12 9.24
CA ARG A 101 -9.89 4.71 8.84
C ARG A 101 -9.71 4.61 7.34
N VAL A 102 -8.94 3.63 6.88
CA VAL A 102 -8.74 3.35 5.46
C VAL A 102 -9.12 1.91 5.16
N ARG A 103 -9.59 1.66 3.94
CA ARG A 103 -9.83 0.30 3.43
C ARG A 103 -8.77 0.01 2.38
N LEU A 104 -7.91 -0.95 2.66
CA LEU A 104 -6.76 -1.31 1.83
C LEU A 104 -7.07 -2.57 1.05
N ILE A 105 -6.75 -2.59 -0.25
CA ILE A 105 -6.80 -3.82 -1.05
C ILE A 105 -5.57 -4.66 -0.68
N SER A 106 -5.85 -5.85 -0.13
CA SER A 106 -4.87 -6.77 0.44
C SER A 106 -4.74 -8.05 -0.39
N GLY A 107 -5.02 -7.92 -1.69
CA GLY A 107 -4.79 -8.93 -2.71
C GLY A 107 -6.04 -9.69 -3.15
N ARG A 108 -5.80 -10.65 -4.06
CA ARG A 108 -6.82 -11.53 -4.64
C ARG A 108 -6.77 -12.85 -3.87
N ASN A 109 -7.57 -12.98 -2.83
CA ASN A 109 -7.58 -14.19 -2.00
C ASN A 109 -8.69 -15.08 -2.50
N SER A 110 -8.38 -16.07 -3.32
CA SER A 110 -9.39 -16.94 -3.93
C SER A 110 -9.36 -18.32 -3.27
N PRO A 111 -10.35 -18.64 -2.39
CA PRO A 111 -10.45 -19.99 -1.82
C PRO A 111 -10.64 -21.07 -2.89
N ASN A 112 -11.37 -20.76 -3.96
CA ASN A 112 -11.58 -21.68 -5.08
C ASN A 112 -10.25 -22.00 -5.78
N TYR A 113 -9.46 -20.99 -6.16
CA TYR A 113 -8.16 -21.23 -6.80
C TYR A 113 -7.15 -21.91 -5.86
N SER A 114 -7.12 -21.50 -4.59
CA SER A 114 -6.05 -21.92 -3.65
C SER A 114 -6.33 -23.26 -2.98
N PHE A 115 -7.60 -23.62 -2.79
CA PHE A 115 -8.02 -24.82 -2.04
C PHE A 115 -9.08 -25.67 -2.75
N GLY A 116 -9.60 -25.24 -3.91
CA GLY A 116 -10.74 -25.90 -4.56
C GLY A 116 -12.08 -25.68 -3.85
N GLU A 117 -12.14 -24.77 -2.88
CA GLU A 117 -13.33 -24.56 -2.05
C GLU A 117 -14.35 -23.62 -2.74
N ARG A 118 -15.62 -24.03 -2.76
CA ARG A 118 -16.69 -23.20 -3.32
C ARG A 118 -16.95 -22.03 -2.38
N SER A 119 -16.81 -20.82 -2.88
CA SER A 119 -16.79 -19.61 -2.05
C SER A 119 -17.93 -18.62 -2.36
N ASP A 120 -19.17 -19.13 -2.46
CA ASP A 120 -20.38 -18.31 -2.59
C ASP A 120 -21.19 -18.25 -1.29
N GLN A 121 -22.30 -17.50 -1.26
CA GLN A 121 -23.11 -17.30 -0.05
C GLN A 121 -23.72 -18.56 0.56
N LYS A 122 -23.73 -19.68 -0.18
CA LYS A 122 -24.20 -20.97 0.37
C LYS A 122 -23.12 -21.68 1.16
N ALA A 123 -21.86 -21.26 0.99
CA ALA A 123 -20.74 -21.80 1.75
C ALA A 123 -20.74 -21.24 3.18
N ASP A 124 -20.22 -22.05 4.10
CA ASP A 124 -20.03 -21.64 5.50
C ASP A 124 -19.11 -20.41 5.58
N SER A 125 -19.66 -19.30 6.09
CA SER A 125 -18.94 -18.03 6.20
C SER A 125 -17.68 -18.15 7.07
N THR A 126 -17.70 -19.02 8.08
CA THR A 126 -16.56 -19.23 8.97
C THR A 126 -15.42 -19.93 8.24
N LEU A 127 -15.70 -21.04 7.54
CA LEU A 127 -14.73 -21.73 6.70
C LEU A 127 -14.15 -20.81 5.63
N ILE A 128 -14.97 -20.08 4.88
CA ILE A 128 -14.46 -19.17 3.83
C ILE A 128 -13.63 -18.05 4.44
N GLY A 129 -14.04 -17.50 5.58
CA GLY A 129 -13.27 -16.48 6.32
C GLY A 129 -11.89 -16.96 6.73
N LYS A 130 -11.80 -18.20 7.23
CA LYS A 130 -10.55 -18.89 7.54
C LYS A 130 -9.65 -18.98 6.30
N LEU A 131 -10.15 -19.54 5.20
CA LEU A 131 -9.36 -19.74 3.97
C LEU A 131 -8.86 -18.41 3.37
N VAL A 132 -9.70 -17.37 3.41
CA VAL A 132 -9.31 -16.02 2.94
C VAL A 132 -8.16 -15.46 3.77
N LEU A 133 -8.20 -15.61 5.10
CA LEU A 133 -7.10 -15.19 5.97
C LEU A 133 -5.86 -16.08 5.85
N GLU A 134 -6.01 -17.38 5.64
CA GLU A 134 -4.88 -18.29 5.40
C GLU A 134 -4.08 -17.86 4.17
N ILE A 135 -4.74 -17.51 3.06
CA ILE A 135 -4.06 -16.99 1.87
C ILE A 135 -3.27 -15.70 2.18
N TRP A 136 -3.86 -14.77 2.94
CA TRP A 136 -3.16 -13.56 3.37
C TRP A 136 -1.97 -13.90 4.27
N ASN A 137 -2.17 -14.76 5.24
CA ASN A 137 -1.16 -15.16 6.22
C ASN A 137 0.02 -15.84 5.54
N GLU A 138 -0.19 -16.68 4.53
CA GLU A 138 0.91 -17.30 3.78
C GLU A 138 1.71 -16.29 2.96
N ARG A 139 1.05 -15.28 2.36
CA ARG A 139 1.76 -14.17 1.73
C ARG A 139 2.64 -13.42 2.72
N VAL A 140 2.12 -13.13 3.91
CA VAL A 140 2.89 -12.47 4.98
C VAL A 140 4.06 -13.35 5.45
N SER A 141 3.84 -14.65 5.67
CA SER A 141 4.87 -15.60 6.08
C SER A 141 6.01 -15.66 5.04
N ALA A 142 5.67 -15.83 3.77
CA ALA A 142 6.66 -15.96 2.68
C ALA A 142 7.59 -14.75 2.54
N ILE A 143 7.11 -13.54 2.87
CA ILE A 143 7.95 -12.34 2.87
C ILE A 143 8.75 -12.22 4.17
N ARG A 144 8.16 -12.56 5.32
CA ARG A 144 8.85 -12.52 6.62
C ARG A 144 10.00 -13.51 6.74
N GLU A 145 10.00 -14.58 5.95
CA GLU A 145 11.15 -15.48 5.79
C GLU A 145 12.39 -14.76 5.21
N LYS A 146 12.18 -13.73 4.39
CA LYS A 146 13.23 -12.97 3.70
C LYS A 146 13.58 -11.68 4.44
N PHE A 147 12.56 -10.99 4.96
CA PHE A 147 12.70 -9.69 5.63
C PHE A 147 12.11 -9.74 7.03
N LYS A 148 12.94 -9.47 8.05
CA LYS A 148 12.46 -9.54 9.44
C LYS A 148 11.45 -8.44 9.79
N HIS A 149 11.48 -7.32 9.06
CA HIS A 149 10.56 -6.21 9.23
C HIS A 149 9.68 -6.10 7.98
N LEU A 150 8.38 -6.27 8.13
CA LEU A 150 7.42 -6.17 7.02
C LEU A 150 6.37 -5.14 7.38
N ARG A 151 6.29 -4.10 6.56
CA ARG A 151 5.40 -2.96 6.78
C ARG A 151 4.48 -2.74 5.60
N THR A 152 3.42 -1.97 5.83
CA THR A 152 2.61 -1.39 4.76
C THR A 152 2.69 0.11 4.88
N VAL A 153 3.09 0.79 3.81
CA VAL A 153 3.05 2.24 3.71
C VAL A 153 1.81 2.66 2.93
N VAL A 154 1.04 3.57 3.51
CA VAL A 154 -0.23 4.06 2.96
C VAL A 154 -0.11 5.53 2.63
N LEU A 155 -0.46 5.88 1.39
CA LEU A 155 -0.67 7.24 0.94
C LEU A 155 -2.18 7.51 0.82
N VAL A 156 -2.73 8.28 1.74
CA VAL A 156 -4.08 8.83 1.62
C VAL A 156 -3.98 10.14 0.85
N LYS A 157 -4.70 10.28 -0.25
CA LYS A 157 -4.55 11.41 -1.18
C LYS A 157 -5.87 12.08 -1.51
N SER A 158 -5.84 13.42 -1.61
CA SER A 158 -6.96 14.18 -2.15
C SER A 158 -7.14 13.92 -3.65
N ASN A 159 -8.33 14.20 -4.17
CA ASN A 159 -8.63 13.99 -5.60
C ASN A 159 -7.73 14.83 -6.53
N ASP A 160 -7.26 15.97 -6.05
CA ASP A 160 -6.39 16.90 -6.77
C ASP A 160 -4.91 16.79 -6.36
N LEU A 161 -4.55 15.88 -5.44
CA LEU A 161 -3.22 15.76 -4.83
C LEU A 161 -2.72 17.03 -4.08
N SER A 162 -3.58 18.01 -3.77
CA SER A 162 -3.17 19.18 -2.97
C SER A 162 -2.91 18.85 -1.49
N GLU A 163 -3.43 17.73 -1.00
CA GLU A 163 -3.17 17.23 0.34
C GLU A 163 -2.94 15.71 0.28
N VAL A 164 -1.91 15.25 0.98
CA VAL A 164 -1.65 13.84 1.19
C VAL A 164 -1.29 13.56 2.64
N VAL A 165 -1.64 12.36 3.11
CA VAL A 165 -1.23 11.82 4.40
C VAL A 165 -0.48 10.52 4.16
N VAL A 166 0.69 10.39 4.76
CA VAL A 166 1.52 9.18 4.71
C VAL A 166 1.65 8.60 6.12
N PHE A 167 1.43 7.30 6.22
CA PHE A 167 1.71 6.56 7.44
C PHE A 167 2.09 5.13 7.10
N GLU A 168 2.66 4.42 8.06
CA GLU A 168 2.95 3.01 7.96
C GLU A 168 2.55 2.25 9.23
N PHE A 169 2.34 0.95 9.07
CA PHE A 169 2.10 0.02 10.15
C PHE A 169 2.76 -1.32 9.84
N GLU A 170 2.99 -2.11 10.89
CA GLU A 170 3.51 -3.47 10.74
C GLU A 170 2.48 -4.36 10.04
N THR A 171 2.88 -5.01 8.95
CA THR A 171 2.02 -5.97 8.26
C THR A 171 2.05 -7.28 9.01
N VAL A 172 0.91 -7.67 9.57
CA VAL A 172 0.79 -8.84 10.45
C VAL A 172 -0.05 -9.95 9.84
N ARG A 173 0.11 -11.14 10.44
CA ARG A 173 -0.81 -12.26 10.28
C ARG A 173 -2.02 -12.05 11.19
N TYR A 174 -3.15 -12.60 10.78
CA TYR A 174 -4.40 -12.53 11.52
C TYR A 174 -4.85 -13.93 11.93
N ASP A 175 -5.18 -14.11 13.20
CA ASP A 175 -5.82 -15.32 13.68
C ASP A 175 -7.32 -15.26 13.37
N TYR A 176 -7.80 -16.18 12.53
CA TYR A 176 -9.19 -16.19 12.08
C TYR A 176 -10.18 -16.42 13.22
N GLU A 177 -9.77 -17.08 14.31
CA GLU A 177 -10.63 -17.38 15.45
C GLU A 177 -11.04 -16.13 16.23
N LEU A 178 -10.30 -15.02 16.07
CA LEU A 178 -10.62 -13.73 16.68
C LEU A 178 -11.74 -12.98 15.95
N TYR A 179 -12.23 -13.50 14.83
CA TYR A 179 -13.20 -12.81 13.97
C TYR A 179 -14.48 -13.62 13.76
N LYS A 180 -15.61 -12.92 13.82
CA LYS A 180 -16.91 -13.44 13.38
C LYS A 180 -17.06 -13.15 11.89
N TRP A 181 -17.43 -14.16 11.12
CA TRP A 181 -17.55 -14.07 9.67
C TRP A 181 -18.99 -14.23 9.22
N GLU A 182 -19.50 -13.28 8.46
CA GLU A 182 -20.89 -13.26 8.01
C GLU A 182 -21.02 -12.72 6.58
N TRP A 183 -21.93 -13.32 5.80
CA TRP A 183 -22.32 -12.79 4.50
C TRP A 183 -23.25 -11.59 4.67
N ASN A 184 -22.95 -10.48 4.01
CA ASN A 184 -23.83 -9.31 4.02
C ASN A 184 -24.79 -9.28 2.82
N LYS A 185 -25.73 -8.32 2.85
CA LYS A 185 -26.75 -8.10 1.80
C LYS A 185 -26.19 -7.82 0.39
N ASN A 186 -24.93 -7.44 0.29
CA ASN A 186 -24.24 -7.15 -0.97
C ASN A 186 -23.38 -8.35 -1.43
N ASN A 187 -23.62 -9.52 -0.86
CA ASN A 187 -22.92 -10.77 -1.17
C ASN A 187 -21.41 -10.72 -0.91
N ASN A 188 -20.99 -9.87 0.03
CA ASN A 188 -19.61 -9.83 0.51
C ASN A 188 -19.50 -10.55 1.85
N LEU A 189 -18.37 -11.21 2.06
CA LEU A 189 -18.03 -11.80 3.34
C LEU A 189 -17.38 -10.73 4.23
N VAL A 190 -17.88 -10.57 5.44
CA VAL A 190 -17.45 -9.54 6.40
C VAL A 190 -16.85 -10.22 7.62
N GLY A 191 -15.64 -9.80 8.00
CA GLY A 191 -14.98 -10.22 9.22
C GLY A 191 -15.01 -9.11 10.27
N THR A 192 -15.63 -9.39 11.42
CA THR A 192 -15.79 -8.47 12.55
C THR A 192 -15.01 -9.00 13.75
N ASN A 193 -14.21 -8.16 14.39
CA ASN A 193 -13.46 -8.54 15.59
C ASN A 193 -14.44 -8.94 16.71
N LYS A 194 -14.31 -10.16 17.26
CA LYS A 194 -15.23 -10.68 18.29
C LYS A 194 -15.18 -9.87 19.59
N ARG A 195 -14.04 -9.27 19.91
CA ARG A 195 -13.84 -8.52 21.16
C ARG A 195 -14.34 -7.08 21.05
N THR A 196 -14.02 -6.39 19.96
CA THR A 196 -14.36 -4.97 19.81
C THR A 196 -15.66 -4.72 19.04
N GLY A 197 -16.15 -5.73 18.31
CA GLY A 197 -17.29 -5.58 17.40
C GLY A 197 -16.97 -4.78 16.14
N GLU A 198 -15.69 -4.45 15.90
CA GLU A 198 -15.27 -3.62 14.78
C GLU A 198 -15.18 -4.42 13.48
N HIS A 199 -15.67 -3.81 12.40
CA HIS A 199 -15.45 -4.32 11.06
C HIS A 199 -13.96 -4.20 10.70
N CYS A 200 -13.31 -5.34 10.47
CA CYS A 200 -11.89 -5.43 10.11
C CYS A 200 -11.68 -5.84 8.64
N PHE A 201 -12.53 -6.73 8.12
CA PHE A 201 -12.29 -7.35 6.81
C PHE A 201 -13.50 -7.34 5.91
N THR A 202 -13.27 -7.16 4.61
CA THR A 202 -14.26 -7.50 3.59
C THR A 202 -13.60 -8.30 2.49
N TRP A 203 -14.23 -9.42 2.15
CA TRP A 203 -13.89 -10.22 0.99
C TRP A 203 -15.06 -10.24 0.00
N GLN A 204 -14.73 -10.00 -1.27
CA GLN A 204 -15.71 -9.93 -2.35
C GLN A 204 -15.49 -11.16 -3.26
N PRO A 205 -16.48 -12.07 -3.39
CA PRO A 205 -16.32 -13.27 -4.20
C PRO A 205 -15.96 -12.97 -5.65
N HIS A 206 -16.67 -11.99 -6.24
CA HIS A 206 -16.39 -11.55 -7.59
C HIS A 206 -15.03 -10.84 -7.65
N GLY A 207 -14.09 -11.44 -8.38
CA GLY A 207 -12.70 -10.99 -8.41
C GLY A 207 -11.90 -11.30 -7.14
N SER A 208 -12.44 -12.08 -6.19
CA SER A 208 -11.73 -12.56 -4.99
C SER A 208 -11.01 -11.44 -4.20
N GLN A 209 -11.57 -10.24 -4.18
CA GLN A 209 -10.90 -9.07 -3.62
C GLN A 209 -10.95 -9.10 -2.10
N PHE A 210 -9.79 -9.17 -1.46
CA PHE A 210 -9.67 -9.06 -0.01
C PHE A 210 -9.30 -7.63 0.39
N THR A 211 -9.96 -7.09 1.41
CA THR A 211 -9.65 -5.78 1.97
C THR A 211 -9.55 -5.82 3.47
N ILE A 212 -8.57 -5.09 4.00
CA ILE A 212 -8.35 -4.87 5.43
C ILE A 212 -8.68 -3.41 5.76
N ILE A 213 -9.38 -3.18 6.85
CA ILE A 213 -9.72 -1.86 7.35
C ILE A 213 -8.75 -1.51 8.48
N GLU A 214 -7.95 -0.48 8.27
CA GLU A 214 -6.93 -0.01 9.20
C GLU A 214 -7.27 1.38 9.72
N ASP A 215 -6.84 1.68 10.94
CA ASP A 215 -6.95 3.03 11.49
C ASP A 215 -5.78 3.88 11.00
N VAL A 216 -6.06 5.16 10.76
CA VAL A 216 -5.01 6.15 10.49
C VAL A 216 -4.44 6.56 11.84
N PRO A 217 -3.13 6.35 12.10
CA PRO A 217 -2.54 6.68 13.38
C PRO A 217 -2.53 8.20 13.60
N GLU A 218 -2.63 8.62 14.87
CA GLU A 218 -2.50 10.04 15.25
C GLU A 218 -1.14 10.61 14.80
N LYS A 219 -0.09 9.79 14.91
CA LYS A 219 1.23 10.09 14.36
C LYS A 219 1.30 9.67 12.90
N CYS A 220 0.89 10.59 12.02
CA CYS A 220 1.04 10.47 10.57
C CYS A 220 1.68 11.74 9.98
N LEU A 221 2.24 11.61 8.78
CA LEU A 221 2.82 12.73 8.06
C LEU A 221 1.76 13.37 7.16
N VAL A 222 1.47 14.65 7.36
CA VAL A 222 0.57 15.43 6.49
C VAL A 222 1.39 16.37 5.63
N ILE A 223 1.18 16.32 4.31
CA ILE A 223 1.86 17.20 3.34
C ILE A 223 0.80 17.95 2.54
N LYS A 224 0.96 19.27 2.46
CA LYS A 224 0.14 20.14 1.62
C LYS A 224 0.98 20.62 0.44
N ILE A 225 0.43 20.47 -0.75
CA ILE A 225 1.11 20.71 -2.02
C ILE A 225 0.48 21.91 -2.68
N LYS A 226 1.33 22.88 -3.03
CA LYS A 226 0.92 23.99 -3.88
C LYS A 226 0.84 23.48 -5.31
N GLN A 227 -0.35 23.58 -5.90
CA GLN A 227 -0.58 23.15 -7.28
C GLN A 227 0.39 23.86 -8.25
N PRO A 228 1.22 23.13 -9.00
CA PRO A 228 2.13 23.73 -9.96
C PRO A 228 1.40 24.14 -11.24
N LYS A 229 2.04 25.00 -12.03
CA LYS A 229 1.65 25.16 -13.43
C LYS A 229 2.04 23.89 -14.20
N THR A 230 1.21 23.49 -15.15
CA THR A 230 1.53 22.39 -16.06
C THR A 230 2.70 22.78 -16.96
N LEU A 231 3.56 21.82 -17.30
CA LEU A 231 4.65 22.05 -18.22
C LEU A 231 4.11 22.30 -19.63
N ASP A 232 4.77 23.19 -20.36
CA ASP A 232 4.49 23.44 -21.76
C ASP A 232 5.11 22.31 -22.60
N LYS A 233 4.25 21.50 -23.24
CA LYS A 233 4.66 20.34 -24.02
C LYS A 233 5.63 20.71 -25.14
N ASP A 234 5.42 21.85 -25.80
CA ASP A 234 6.27 22.26 -26.93
C ASP A 234 7.65 22.70 -26.44
N GLN A 235 7.72 23.37 -25.28
CA GLN A 235 8.99 23.70 -24.64
C GLN A 235 9.76 22.45 -24.20
N ILE A 236 9.06 21.43 -23.66
CA ILE A 236 9.70 20.15 -23.31
C ILE A 236 10.25 19.45 -24.55
N LEU A 237 9.45 19.30 -25.61
CA LEU A 237 9.89 18.64 -26.85
C LEU A 237 11.10 19.34 -27.46
N LYS A 238 11.11 20.68 -27.43
CA LYS A 238 12.26 21.48 -27.85
C LYS A 238 13.49 21.23 -26.97
N ALA A 239 13.34 21.19 -25.65
CA ALA A 239 14.44 20.95 -24.72
C ALA A 239 15.02 19.54 -24.83
N LEU A 240 14.20 18.55 -25.15
CA LEU A 240 14.61 17.16 -25.43
C LEU A 240 15.34 17.01 -26.78
N GLY A 241 15.31 18.04 -27.63
CA GLY A 241 15.84 17.95 -28.99
C GLY A 241 15.01 17.04 -29.88
N PHE A 242 13.70 16.91 -29.62
CA PHE A 242 12.81 16.08 -30.43
C PHE A 242 12.84 16.54 -31.89
N ASP A 243 13.04 15.58 -32.79
CA ASP A 243 12.88 15.77 -34.22
C ASP A 243 12.18 14.56 -34.86
N LYS A 244 11.77 14.70 -36.12
CA LYS A 244 10.96 13.68 -36.81
C LYS A 244 11.66 12.32 -36.93
N SER A 245 12.99 12.25 -36.83
CA SER A 245 13.75 11.00 -36.89
C SER A 245 13.47 10.06 -35.71
N TRP A 246 12.95 10.58 -34.59
CA TRP A 246 12.56 9.78 -33.43
C TRP A 246 11.30 8.92 -33.69
N VAL A 247 10.58 9.18 -34.78
CA VAL A 247 9.34 8.47 -35.13
C VAL A 247 9.51 7.76 -36.47
N THR A 248 9.48 6.42 -36.45
CA THR A 248 9.40 5.61 -37.66
C THR A 248 7.94 5.31 -37.99
N VAL A 249 7.50 5.64 -39.20
CA VAL A 249 6.12 5.42 -39.66
C VAL A 249 6.12 4.31 -40.72
N THR A 250 5.42 3.21 -40.44
CA THR A 250 5.21 2.11 -41.40
C THR A 250 3.73 1.75 -41.50
N GLN A 251 3.20 1.59 -42.71
CA GLN A 251 1.85 1.08 -42.93
C GLN A 251 1.91 -0.40 -43.35
N LYS A 252 1.13 -1.25 -42.69
CA LYS A 252 1.04 -2.67 -43.02
C LYS A 252 0.05 -2.84 -44.16
N THR A 253 0.54 -3.08 -45.38
CA THR A 253 -0.30 -3.52 -46.49
C THR A 253 -0.59 -5.01 -46.36
N SER A 254 -1.87 -5.37 -46.22
CA SER A 254 -2.32 -6.74 -46.49
C SER A 254 -2.15 -6.97 -47.99
N LYS A 255 -1.24 -7.87 -48.39
CA LYS A 255 -1.24 -8.36 -49.77
C LYS A 255 -2.57 -9.07 -50.05
N PRO A 256 -3.14 -8.89 -51.25
CA PRO A 256 -4.35 -9.59 -51.68
C PRO A 256 -4.17 -11.10 -51.70
#